data_AF-A0A926XT20-F1
#
_entry.id   AF-A0A926XT20-F1
#
_cell.length_a   1.000
_cell.length_b   1.000
_cell.length_c   1.000
_cell.angle_alpha   90.00
_cell.angle_beta   90.00
_cell.angle_gamma   90.00
#
_symmetry.space_group_name_H-M   'P 1'
#
loop_
_entity.id
_entity.type
_entity.pdbx_description
1 polymer ?
#
loop_
_entity_poly.entity_id
_entity_poly.type
_entity_poly.pdbx_seq_one_letter_code
_entity_poly.pdbx_strand_id
1 'polypeptide(L)'
;MTNDLQLAERDRELAKKSTWLTAFLTSFFLIPPIGYFYTARYKPLLIGLAIIFGLCGLVDAGKSSSKDEDDALGGLYLIYVVASTVENARAVHQAKKRGSEANSHQNSRNLKVEILRFMKGKEDVSLADLVLETGLDSKEVLELVNDLERESLIRGYNRASDGAVVYRII
;
A
#
# COMPACT_ATOMS: atom_id res chain seq x y z
N MET A 1 3.51 20.30 4.54
CA MET A 1 2.76 20.18 3.28
C MET A 1 3.64 19.74 2.10
N THR A 2 4.89 20.18 1.99
CA THR A 2 5.83 19.73 0.93
C THR A 2 6.38 18.30 1.14
N ASN A 3 6.60 17.88 2.39
CA ASN A 3 7.15 16.54 2.68
C ASN A 3 6.18 15.40 2.35
N ASP A 4 4.87 15.61 2.55
CA ASP A 4 3.86 14.55 2.37
C ASP A 4 3.64 14.24 0.88
N LEU A 5 3.69 15.27 0.02
CA LEU A 5 3.65 15.12 -1.43
C LEU A 5 4.88 14.37 -1.96
N GLN A 6 6.07 14.71 -1.46
CA GLN A 6 7.31 14.02 -1.83
C GLN A 6 7.34 12.56 -1.35
N LEU A 7 6.78 12.28 -0.17
CA LEU A 7 6.61 10.92 0.34
C LEU A 7 5.66 10.11 -0.54
N ALA A 8 4.51 10.67 -0.91
CA ALA A 8 3.53 10.01 -1.77
C ALA A 8 4.08 9.72 -3.18
N GLU A 9 4.84 10.66 -3.76
CA GLU A 9 5.48 10.48 -5.06
C GLU A 9 6.54 9.38 -5.02
N ARG A 10 7.36 9.34 -3.96
CA ARG A 10 8.33 8.26 -3.75
C ARG A 10 7.67 6.89 -3.58
N ASP A 11 6.61 6.79 -2.79
CA ASP A 11 5.87 5.53 -2.63
C ASP A 11 5.27 5.08 -3.97
N ARG A 12 4.80 6.01 -4.81
CA ARG A 12 4.29 5.71 -6.15
C ARG A 12 5.36 5.21 -7.10
N GLU A 13 6.56 5.78 -7.07
CA GLU A 13 7.70 5.28 -7.85
C GLU A 13 8.19 3.92 -7.36
N LEU A 14 8.24 3.73 -6.04
CA LEU A 14 8.61 2.45 -5.42
C LEU A 14 7.63 1.33 -5.82
N ALA A 15 6.34 1.64 -5.85
CA ALA A 15 5.28 0.70 -6.21
C ALA A 15 5.41 0.17 -7.66
N LYS A 16 6.04 0.93 -8.57
CA LYS A 16 6.30 0.48 -9.95
C LYS A 16 7.42 -0.57 -10.04
N LYS A 17 8.25 -0.69 -9.01
CA LYS A 17 9.40 -1.62 -9.00
C LYS A 17 8.95 -3.07 -8.77
N SER A 18 9.71 -4.04 -9.28
CA SER A 18 9.41 -5.45 -9.04
C SER A 18 9.96 -5.90 -7.67
N THR A 19 9.10 -6.52 -6.86
CA THR A 19 9.46 -7.05 -5.53
C THR A 19 10.46 -8.19 -5.66
N TRP A 20 10.24 -9.09 -6.63
CA TRP A 20 11.15 -10.20 -6.92
C TRP A 20 12.50 -9.70 -7.41
N LEU A 21 12.51 -8.72 -8.33
CA LEU A 21 13.76 -8.14 -8.84
C LEU A 21 14.53 -7.40 -7.74
N THR A 22 13.82 -6.73 -6.82
CA THR A 22 14.43 -6.07 -5.65
C THR A 22 15.10 -7.09 -4.72
N ALA A 23 14.41 -8.20 -4.41
CA ALA A 23 14.97 -9.25 -3.59
C ALA A 23 16.18 -9.92 -4.26
N PHE A 24 16.08 -10.18 -5.56
CA PHE A 24 17.17 -10.72 -6.37
C PHE A 24 18.38 -9.77 -6.39
N LEU A 25 18.20 -8.48 -6.71
CA LEU A 25 19.27 -7.49 -6.74
C LEU A 25 19.95 -7.29 -5.38
N THR A 26 19.21 -7.44 -4.28
CA THR A 26 19.76 -7.28 -2.92
C THR A 26 20.53 -8.53 -2.46
N SER A 27 20.07 -9.73 -2.84
CA SER A 27 20.58 -11.00 -2.34
C SER A 27 21.55 -11.71 -3.30
N PHE A 28 21.32 -11.68 -4.62
CA PHE A 28 22.03 -12.49 -5.60
C PHE A 28 23.53 -12.17 -5.70
N PHE A 29 23.89 -10.90 -5.54
CA PHE A 29 25.30 -10.49 -5.52
C PHE A 29 25.90 -10.52 -4.12
N LEU A 30 25.13 -10.87 -3.07
CA LEU A 30 25.46 -10.56 -1.67
C LEU A 30 25.86 -9.09 -1.48
N ILE A 31 25.42 -8.16 -2.34
CA ILE A 31 25.79 -6.74 -2.26
C ILE A 31 24.49 -5.95 -2.05
N PRO A 32 24.08 -5.73 -0.78
CA PRO A 32 22.90 -4.94 -0.46
C PRO A 32 22.83 -3.58 -1.17
N PRO A 33 23.94 -2.82 -1.36
CA PRO A 33 23.90 -1.56 -2.09
C PRO A 33 23.16 -1.61 -3.42
N ILE A 34 23.34 -2.65 -4.25
CA ILE A 34 22.74 -2.73 -5.59
C ILE A 34 21.20 -2.66 -5.51
N GLY A 35 20.62 -3.42 -4.59
CA GLY A 35 19.17 -3.41 -4.34
C GLY A 35 18.66 -2.06 -3.86
N TYR A 36 19.41 -1.37 -2.98
CA TYR A 36 19.02 -0.05 -2.46
C TYR A 36 19.23 1.08 -3.47
N PHE A 37 20.19 0.97 -4.39
CA PHE A 37 20.31 1.87 -5.54
C PHE A 37 19.12 1.73 -6.48
N TYR A 38 18.66 0.50 -6.75
CA TYR A 38 17.49 0.24 -7.58
C TYR A 38 16.19 0.81 -6.98
N THR A 39 16.04 0.76 -5.65
CA THR A 39 14.89 1.32 -4.92
C THR A 39 15.08 2.77 -4.48
N ALA A 40 16.24 3.39 -4.72
CA ALA A 40 16.60 4.75 -4.29
C ALA A 40 16.49 4.98 -2.76
N ARG A 41 16.67 3.94 -1.95
CA ARG A 41 16.50 3.96 -0.48
C ARG A 41 17.84 4.07 0.26
N TYR A 42 18.55 5.17 0.05
CA TYR A 42 19.90 5.37 0.64
C TYR A 42 19.93 5.52 2.16
N LYS A 43 18.89 6.10 2.77
CA LYS A 43 18.83 6.30 4.23
C LYS A 43 18.89 4.97 5.01
N PRO A 44 17.99 3.99 4.76
CA PRO A 44 18.06 2.69 5.46
C PRO A 44 19.35 1.91 5.14
N LEU A 45 19.89 2.04 3.92
CA LEU A 45 21.20 1.46 3.57
C LEU A 45 22.31 1.99 4.49
N LEU A 46 22.41 3.32 4.65
CA LEU A 46 23.45 3.94 5.49
C LEU A 46 23.30 3.57 6.97
N ILE A 47 22.05 3.49 7.46
CA ILE A 47 21.77 3.06 8.84
C ILE A 47 22.22 1.61 9.05
N GLY A 48 21.85 0.70 8.15
CA GLY A 48 22.25 -0.71 8.23
C GLY A 48 23.76 -0.90 8.15
N LEU A 49 24.43 -0.14 7.28
CA LEU A 49 25.88 -0.14 7.16
C LEU A 49 26.56 0.37 8.45
N ALA A 50 26.06 1.46 9.03
CA ALA A 50 26.59 1.99 10.29
C ALA A 50 26.46 1.00 11.46
N ILE A 51 25.33 0.28 11.56
CA ILE A 51 25.12 -0.74 12.59
C ILE A 51 26.17 -1.85 12.47
N ILE A 52 26.47 -2.30 11.25
CA ILE A 52 27.42 -3.39 11.03
C ILE A 52 28.84 -2.97 11.29
N PHE A 53 29.26 -1.80 10.82
CA PHE A 53 30.59 -1.27 11.15
C PHE A 53 30.75 -1.12 12.67
N GLY A 54 29.71 -0.71 13.39
CA GLY A 54 29.71 -0.67 14.85
C GLY A 54 29.84 -2.05 15.50
N LEU A 55 29.11 -3.05 15.00
CA LEU A 55 29.20 -4.43 15.48
C LEU A 55 30.57 -5.07 15.18
N CYS A 56 31.12 -4.85 13.99
CA CYS A 56 32.47 -5.30 13.65
C CYS A 56 33.52 -4.67 14.57
N GLY A 57 33.42 -3.36 14.82
CA GLY A 57 34.33 -2.66 15.75
C GLY A 57 34.25 -3.18 17.19
N LEU A 58 33.09 -3.65 17.64
CA LEU A 58 32.92 -4.30 18.94
C LEU A 58 33.56 -5.70 18.98
N VAL A 59 33.42 -6.48 17.90
CA VAL A 59 34.08 -7.79 17.77
C VAL A 59 35.60 -7.62 17.79
N ASP A 60 36.13 -6.64 17.05
CA ASP A 60 37.57 -6.34 17.00
C ASP A 60 38.13 -5.80 18.32
N ALA A 61 37.34 -5.04 19.09
CA ALA A 61 37.75 -4.49 20.39
C ALA A 61 37.78 -5.56 21.50
N GLY A 62 37.07 -6.69 21.31
CA GLY A 62 36.91 -7.75 22.30
C GLY A 62 37.94 -8.90 22.24
N LYS A 63 38.97 -8.79 21.40
CA LYS A 63 39.89 -9.89 20.99
C LYS A 63 40.18 -10.98 22.03
N SER A 64 39.91 -12.22 21.61
CA SER A 64 40.66 -13.42 22.00
C SER A 64 40.75 -14.37 20.79
N SER A 65 41.91 -14.35 20.13
CA SER A 65 42.50 -15.33 19.19
C SER A 65 41.60 -16.08 18.18
N SER A 66 41.81 -15.73 16.90
CA SER A 66 42.00 -16.60 15.71
C SER A 66 41.02 -17.76 15.44
N LYS A 67 40.35 -17.69 14.28
CA LYS A 67 39.37 -18.57 13.62
C LYS A 67 37.90 -18.27 13.89
N ASP A 68 37.50 -17.99 15.13
CA ASP A 68 36.08 -17.71 15.40
C ASP A 68 35.63 -16.31 14.92
N GLU A 69 36.57 -15.37 14.74
CA GLU A 69 36.28 -14.00 14.27
C GLU A 69 35.80 -13.95 12.82
N ASP A 70 36.42 -14.71 11.90
CA ASP A 70 36.05 -14.74 10.49
C ASP A 70 34.65 -15.35 10.28
N ASP A 71 34.32 -16.40 11.04
CA ASP A 71 33.01 -17.04 11.03
C ASP A 71 31.93 -16.12 11.65
N ALA A 72 32.26 -15.38 12.71
CA ALA A 72 31.36 -14.39 13.31
C ALA A 72 31.07 -13.22 12.36
N LEU A 73 32.09 -12.67 11.70
CA LEU A 73 31.94 -11.60 10.71
C LEU A 73 31.17 -12.07 9.48
N GLY A 74 31.44 -13.29 8.99
CA GLY A 74 30.69 -13.93 7.91
C GLY A 74 29.22 -14.15 8.27
N GLY A 75 28.94 -14.59 9.49
CA GLY A 75 27.58 -14.74 10.02
C GLY A 75 26.83 -13.41 10.12
N LEU A 76 27.47 -12.37 10.66
CA LEU A 76 26.91 -11.01 10.73
C LEU A 76 26.61 -10.46 9.34
N TYR A 77 27.51 -10.68 8.38
CA TYR A 77 27.32 -10.28 6.99
C TYR A 77 26.15 -11.01 6.33
N LEU A 78 26.01 -12.32 6.55
CA LEU A 78 24.89 -13.09 6.04
C LEU A 78 23.55 -12.58 6.61
N ILE A 79 23.50 -12.34 7.92
CA ILE A 79 22.31 -11.77 8.59
C ILE A 79 21.97 -10.41 8.00
N TYR A 80 22.96 -9.57 7.73
CA TYR A 80 22.76 -8.28 7.08
C TYR A 80 22.15 -8.37 5.70
N VAL A 81 22.68 -9.26 4.84
CA VAL A 81 22.18 -9.47 3.49
C VAL A 81 20.73 -9.93 3.53
N VAL A 82 20.41 -10.89 4.40
CA VAL A 82 19.04 -11.40 4.57
C VAL A 82 18.12 -10.31 5.10
N ALA A 83 18.50 -9.60 6.16
CA ALA A 83 17.71 -8.53 6.76
C ALA A 83 17.45 -7.41 5.74
N SER A 84 18.48 -6.99 5.01
CA SER A 84 18.39 -6.00 3.94
C SER A 84 17.46 -6.44 2.81
N THR A 85 17.52 -7.70 2.42
CA THR A 85 16.67 -8.26 1.37
C THR A 85 15.20 -8.24 1.79
N VAL A 86 14.91 -8.71 3.01
CA VAL A 86 13.55 -8.73 3.56
C VAL A 86 13.01 -7.30 3.71
N GLU A 87 13.80 -6.38 4.25
CA GLU A 87 13.43 -4.98 4.43
C GLU A 87 13.10 -4.31 3.10
N ASN A 88 14.00 -4.42 2.11
CA ASN A 88 13.85 -3.73 0.83
C ASN A 88 12.70 -4.32 0.00
N ALA A 89 12.50 -5.64 0.06
CA ALA A 89 11.35 -6.30 -0.58
C ALA A 89 10.01 -5.94 0.09
N ARG A 90 9.97 -5.89 1.44
CA ARG A 90 8.77 -5.48 2.19
C ARG A 90 8.37 -4.04 1.86
N ALA A 91 9.32 -3.13 1.73
CA ALA A 91 9.03 -1.75 1.37
C ALA A 91 8.34 -1.64 0.00
N VAL A 92 8.83 -2.34 -1.02
CA VAL A 92 8.20 -2.38 -2.35
C VAL A 92 6.81 -3.01 -2.30
N HIS A 93 6.65 -4.10 -1.55
CA HIS A 93 5.34 -4.75 -1.40
C HIS A 93 4.32 -3.86 -0.70
N GLN A 94 4.71 -3.18 0.39
CA GLN A 94 3.83 -2.26 1.11
C GLN A 94 3.47 -1.04 0.25
N ALA A 95 4.41 -0.47 -0.50
CA ALA A 95 4.14 0.62 -1.43
C ALA A 95 3.11 0.22 -2.51
N LYS A 96 3.21 -1.00 -3.05
CA LYS A 96 2.20 -1.55 -3.98
C LYS A 96 0.83 -1.68 -3.34
N LYS A 97 0.76 -2.22 -2.13
CA LYS A 97 -0.49 -2.40 -1.40
C LYS A 97 -1.19 -1.05 -1.17
N ARG A 98 -0.45 -0.05 -0.68
CA ARG A 98 -0.96 1.32 -0.47
C ARG A 98 -1.43 1.97 -1.77
N GLY A 99 -0.69 1.78 -2.87
CA GLY A 99 -1.09 2.29 -4.18
C GLY A 99 -2.37 1.63 -4.72
N SER A 100 -2.53 0.32 -4.49
CA SER A 100 -3.74 -0.42 -4.86
C SER A 100 -4.97 0.03 -4.04
N GLU A 101 -4.80 0.21 -2.73
CA GLU A 101 -5.86 0.68 -1.82
C GLU A 101 -6.29 2.12 -2.18
N ALA A 102 -5.33 3.00 -2.49
CA ALA A 102 -5.62 4.37 -2.92
C ALA A 102 -6.42 4.41 -4.24
N ASN A 103 -6.05 3.59 -5.23
CA ASN A 103 -6.79 3.50 -6.49
C ASN A 103 -8.21 2.93 -6.30
N SER A 104 -8.38 1.93 -5.42
CA SER A 104 -9.69 1.36 -5.10
C SER A 104 -10.62 2.40 -4.45
N HIS A 105 -10.12 3.15 -3.46
CA HIS A 105 -10.88 4.23 -2.83
C HIS A 105 -11.22 5.35 -3.79
N GLN A 106 -10.30 5.71 -4.71
CA GLN A 106 -10.59 6.72 -5.73
C GLN A 106 -11.66 6.27 -6.71
N ASN A 107 -11.63 5.00 -7.13
CA ASN A 107 -12.65 4.43 -8.01
C ASN A 107 -14.03 4.37 -7.32
N SER A 108 -14.07 3.90 -6.07
CA SER A 108 -15.30 3.90 -5.25
C SER A 108 -15.86 5.32 -5.06
N ARG A 109 -15.01 6.32 -4.83
CA ARG A 109 -15.44 7.72 -4.71
C ARG A 109 -16.04 8.26 -6.01
N ASN A 110 -15.45 7.92 -7.15
CA ASN A 110 -16.01 8.30 -8.45
C ASN A 110 -17.38 7.67 -8.68
N LEU A 111 -17.54 6.39 -8.35
CA LEU A 111 -18.81 5.66 -8.45
C LEU A 111 -19.89 6.24 -7.52
N LYS A 112 -19.53 6.60 -6.27
CA LYS A 112 -20.44 7.31 -5.35
C LYS A 112 -20.94 8.63 -5.94
N VAL A 113 -20.05 9.42 -6.55
CA VAL A 113 -20.42 10.69 -7.18
C VAL A 113 -21.30 10.48 -8.41
N GLU A 114 -21.04 9.44 -9.20
CA GLU A 114 -21.86 9.06 -10.36
C GLU A 114 -23.29 8.69 -9.95
N ILE A 115 -23.44 7.83 -8.93
CA ILE A 115 -24.74 7.47 -8.32
C ILE A 115 -25.49 8.73 -7.85
N LEU A 116 -24.82 9.61 -7.10
CA LEU A 116 -25.43 10.85 -6.62
C LEU A 116 -25.83 11.78 -7.78
N ARG A 117 -25.03 11.85 -8.84
CA ARG A 117 -25.36 12.65 -10.03
C ARG A 117 -26.60 12.11 -10.74
N PHE A 118 -26.71 10.79 -10.87
CA PHE A 118 -27.89 10.14 -11.44
C PHE A 118 -29.14 10.39 -10.60
N MET A 119 -29.03 10.25 -9.28
CA MET A 119 -30.14 10.48 -8.36
C MET A 119 -30.60 11.95 -8.32
N LYS A 120 -29.72 12.91 -8.62
CA LYS A 120 -30.07 14.36 -8.59
C LYS A 120 -31.21 14.73 -9.55
N GLY A 121 -31.41 13.96 -10.63
CA GLY A 121 -32.49 14.19 -11.60
C GLY A 121 -33.77 13.40 -11.33
N LYS A 122 -33.82 12.58 -10.28
CA LYS A 122 -34.93 11.66 -9.98
C LYS A 122 -35.40 11.85 -8.54
N GLU A 123 -36.71 11.87 -8.33
CA GLU A 123 -37.26 11.99 -6.97
C GLU A 123 -37.00 10.71 -6.14
N ASP A 124 -37.29 9.54 -6.70
CA ASP A 124 -37.11 8.25 -6.03
C ASP A 124 -36.36 7.30 -6.96
N VAL A 125 -35.31 6.66 -6.46
CA VAL A 125 -34.51 5.70 -7.22
C VAL A 125 -34.45 4.37 -6.48
N SER A 126 -34.77 3.27 -7.16
CA SER A 126 -34.66 1.93 -6.57
C SER A 126 -33.24 1.39 -6.71
N LEU A 127 -32.90 0.35 -5.94
CA LEU A 127 -31.63 -0.36 -6.11
C LEU A 127 -31.46 -0.91 -7.54
N ALA A 128 -32.55 -1.38 -8.16
CA ALA A 128 -32.55 -1.90 -9.52
C ALA A 128 -32.19 -0.81 -10.55
N ASP A 129 -32.69 0.40 -10.37
CA ASP A 129 -32.34 1.54 -11.25
C ASP A 129 -30.86 1.87 -11.17
N LEU A 130 -30.28 1.81 -9.97
CA LEU A 130 -28.86 2.05 -9.75
C LEU A 130 -28.00 0.95 -10.39
N VAL A 131 -28.39 -0.32 -10.24
CA VAL A 131 -27.73 -1.46 -10.91
C VAL A 131 -27.75 -1.32 -12.42
N LEU A 132 -28.89 -0.91 -12.99
CA LEU A 132 -29.01 -0.69 -14.43
C LEU A 132 -28.14 0.48 -14.92
N GLU A 133 -28.07 1.56 -14.15
CA GLU A 133 -27.28 2.73 -14.52
C GLU A 133 -25.77 2.47 -14.40
N THR A 134 -25.33 1.88 -13.29
CA THR A 134 -23.89 1.68 -13.04
C THR A 134 -23.35 0.43 -13.72
N GLY A 135 -24.21 -0.51 -14.15
CA GLY A 135 -23.82 -1.80 -14.72
C GLY A 135 -23.07 -2.71 -13.74
N LEU A 136 -23.12 -2.41 -12.44
CA LEU A 136 -22.44 -3.15 -11.38
C LEU A 136 -23.33 -4.25 -10.82
N ASP A 137 -22.75 -5.20 -10.10
CA ASP A 137 -23.54 -6.23 -9.41
C ASP A 137 -24.40 -5.60 -8.29
N SER A 138 -25.57 -6.21 -8.06
CA SER A 138 -26.51 -5.81 -7.02
C SER A 138 -25.88 -5.67 -5.63
N LYS A 139 -24.89 -6.51 -5.27
CA LYS A 139 -24.21 -6.43 -3.98
C LYS A 139 -23.30 -5.22 -3.87
N GLU A 140 -22.55 -4.91 -4.93
CA GLU A 140 -21.62 -3.77 -4.96
C GLU A 140 -22.39 -2.45 -4.88
N VAL A 141 -23.50 -2.34 -5.62
CA VAL A 141 -24.37 -1.16 -5.54
C VAL A 141 -24.99 -1.03 -4.15
N LEU A 142 -25.42 -2.13 -3.54
CA LEU A 142 -26.00 -2.11 -2.19
C LEU A 142 -24.97 -1.62 -1.16
N GLU A 143 -23.71 -2.06 -1.24
CA GLU A 143 -22.64 -1.56 -0.38
C GLU A 143 -22.41 -0.05 -0.56
N LEU A 144 -22.37 0.43 -1.81
CA LEU A 144 -22.22 1.86 -2.12
C LEU A 144 -23.39 2.69 -1.57
N VAL A 145 -24.62 2.19 -1.70
CA VAL A 145 -25.84 2.84 -1.20
C VAL A 145 -25.84 2.89 0.33
N ASN A 146 -25.51 1.78 1.00
CA ASN A 146 -25.40 1.73 2.47
C ASN A 146 -24.34 2.71 2.98
N ASP A 147 -23.22 2.83 2.27
CA ASP A 147 -22.18 3.80 2.56
C ASP A 147 -22.68 5.25 2.43
N LEU A 148 -23.40 5.57 1.35
CA LEU A 148 -23.99 6.89 1.12
C LEU A 148 -25.06 7.25 2.16
N GLU A 149 -25.85 6.26 2.60
CA GLU A 149 -26.84 6.43 3.66
C GLU A 149 -26.16 6.66 5.02
N ARG A 150 -25.10 5.90 5.34
CA ARG A 150 -24.28 6.13 6.55
C ARG A 150 -23.64 7.52 6.56
N GLU A 151 -23.21 8.00 5.39
CA GLU A 151 -22.67 9.35 5.20
C GLU A 151 -23.77 10.44 5.20
N SER A 152 -25.05 10.08 5.36
CA SER A 152 -26.20 10.99 5.34
C SER A 152 -26.31 11.82 4.05
N LEU A 153 -25.91 11.23 2.92
CA LEU A 153 -26.04 11.85 1.60
C LEU A 153 -27.34 11.45 0.90
N ILE A 154 -27.87 10.27 1.24
CA ILE A 154 -29.14 9.74 0.77
C ILE A 154 -29.94 9.17 1.94
N ARG A 155 -31.23 8.95 1.73
CA ARG A 155 -32.14 8.31 2.69
C ARG A 155 -32.94 7.20 2.01
N GLY A 156 -32.93 6.00 2.60
CA GLY A 156 -33.82 4.91 2.22
C GLY A 156 -35.19 5.02 2.89
N TYR A 157 -36.25 4.74 2.15
CA TYR A 157 -37.60 4.58 2.70
C TYR A 157 -38.49 3.71 1.81
N ASN A 158 -39.62 3.27 2.36
CA ASN A 158 -40.63 2.54 1.60
C ASN A 158 -41.56 3.55 0.93
N ARG A 159 -41.65 3.48 -0.41
CA ARG A 159 -42.51 4.36 -1.20
C ARG A 159 -43.98 4.08 -0.87
N ALA A 160 -44.76 5.13 -0.66
CA ALA A 160 -46.17 4.99 -0.23
C ALA A 160 -47.09 4.38 -1.30
N SER A 161 -46.73 4.44 -2.59
CA SER A 161 -47.56 3.94 -3.69
C SER A 161 -47.57 2.42 -3.83
N ASP A 162 -46.42 1.77 -3.63
CA ASP A 162 -46.20 0.35 -3.93
C ASP A 162 -45.43 -0.41 -2.83
N GLY A 163 -44.97 0.28 -1.79
CA GLY A 163 -44.17 -0.31 -0.71
C GLY A 163 -42.74 -0.65 -1.11
N ALA A 164 -42.28 -0.26 -2.30
CA ALA A 164 -40.92 -0.55 -2.75
C ALA A 164 -39.89 0.26 -1.96
N VAL A 165 -38.75 -0.36 -1.67
CA VAL A 165 -37.61 0.32 -1.03
C VAL A 165 -36.93 1.21 -2.08
N VAL A 166 -36.90 2.51 -1.79
CA VAL A 166 -36.35 3.54 -2.67
C VAL A 166 -35.44 4.48 -1.90
N TYR A 167 -34.55 5.13 -2.64
CA TYR A 167 -33.55 6.03 -2.11
C TYR A 167 -33.71 7.42 -2.74
N ARG A 168 -33.52 8.46 -1.93
CA ARG A 168 -33.57 9.87 -2.34
C ARG A 168 -32.39 10.64 -1.75
N ILE A 169 -31.88 11.64 -2.47
CA ILE A 169 -30.87 12.58 -1.94
C ILE A 169 -31.51 13.48 -0.87
N ILE A 170 -30.77 13.73 0.22
CA ILE A 170 -31.20 14.63 1.30
C ILE A 170 -31.12 16.10 0.87
#